data_AF-A0A2T9ZT53-F1
#
_entry.id   AF-A0A2T9ZT53-F1
#
_cell.length_a   1.000
_cell.length_b   1.000
_cell.length_c   1.000
_cell.angle_alpha   90.00
_cell.angle_beta   90.00
_cell.angle_gamma   90.00
#
_symmetry.space_group_name_H-M   'P 1'
#
loop_
_entity.id
_entity.type
_entity.pdbx_description
1 polymer ?
#
loop_
_entity_poly.entity_id
_entity_poly.type
_entity_poly.pdbx_seq_one_letter_code
_entity_poly.pdbx_strand_id
1 'polypeptide(L)'
;MKSILRPLFLLLFLYTSSPVLQAAVWTPETVHEQKYFDLSRYSQVIDDAGNPHIFYGGSHLFHGYMDADNTWTEEVVDGSSQVGRYVSAAKDGNGNFHILYSDQLETIPYTNGHVPGIKYAYGNSNSWTIETTPIPPDEFVRTHSGGHKSADLDSSGNFHFAYIHEATLYHAVRDT
;
A
#
# COMPACT_ATOMS: atom_id res chain seq x y z
N MET A 1 -51.30 16.05 -70.73
CA MET A 1 -50.74 14.72 -70.38
C MET A 1 -49.21 14.81 -70.35
N LYS A 2 -48.61 14.57 -69.18
CA LYS A 2 -47.25 14.05 -68.89
C LYS A 2 -46.99 14.31 -67.40
N SER A 3 -47.33 13.36 -66.53
CA SER A 3 -46.89 13.37 -65.14
C SER A 3 -45.53 12.67 -65.05
N ILE A 4 -44.60 13.26 -64.31
CA ILE A 4 -43.25 12.75 -64.10
C ILE A 4 -43.24 12.10 -62.70
N LEU A 5 -43.04 10.78 -62.62
CA LEU A 5 -42.72 10.11 -61.36
C LEU A 5 -41.25 10.40 -61.00
N ARG A 6 -40.98 10.78 -59.75
CA ARG A 6 -39.63 10.80 -59.17
C ARG A 6 -39.47 9.57 -58.25
N PRO A 7 -38.34 8.85 -58.28
CA PRO A 7 -38.13 7.75 -57.34
C PRO A 7 -37.84 8.30 -55.94
N LEU A 8 -38.53 7.77 -54.93
CA LEU A 8 -38.27 8.02 -53.52
C LEU A 8 -37.15 7.06 -53.07
N PHE A 9 -35.93 7.56 -52.88
CA PHE A 9 -34.86 6.79 -52.25
C PHE A 9 -35.06 6.83 -50.72
N LEU A 10 -35.46 5.71 -50.12
CA LEU A 10 -35.50 5.54 -48.68
C LEU A 10 -34.07 5.23 -48.20
N LEU A 11 -33.38 6.20 -47.62
CA LEU A 11 -32.08 5.98 -46.98
C LEU A 11 -32.33 5.35 -45.60
N LEU A 12 -32.09 4.05 -45.48
CA LEU A 12 -32.10 3.36 -44.19
C LEU A 12 -30.76 3.61 -43.49
N PHE A 13 -30.72 4.53 -42.51
CA PHE A 13 -29.57 4.68 -41.63
C PHE A 13 -29.53 3.51 -40.65
N LEU A 14 -28.67 2.53 -40.92
CA LEU A 14 -28.25 1.55 -39.92
C LEU A 14 -27.44 2.32 -38.86
N TYR A 15 -28.06 2.61 -37.71
CA TYR A 15 -27.33 3.09 -36.53
C TYR A 15 -26.50 1.93 -35.98
N THR A 16 -25.27 1.79 -36.46
CA THR A 16 -24.28 0.97 -35.76
C THR A 16 -23.83 1.77 -34.54
N SER A 17 -24.38 1.46 -33.36
CA SER A 17 -23.88 2.00 -32.10
C SER A 17 -22.43 1.54 -31.96
N SER A 18 -21.50 2.44 -32.25
CA SER A 18 -20.09 2.19 -31.97
C SER A 18 -19.94 2.18 -30.45
N PRO A 19 -19.31 1.16 -29.84
CA PRO A 19 -19.01 1.21 -28.42
C PRO A 19 -18.07 2.40 -28.22
N VAL A 20 -18.56 3.42 -27.52
CA VAL A 20 -17.68 4.48 -27.01
C VAL A 20 -16.76 3.78 -26.01
N LEU A 21 -15.47 3.71 -26.33
CA LEU A 21 -14.45 3.34 -25.36
C LEU A 21 -14.53 4.36 -24.23
N GLN A 22 -15.11 3.96 -23.09
CA GLN A 22 -15.09 4.79 -21.90
C GLN A 22 -13.64 4.83 -21.42
N ALA A 23 -13.01 5.99 -21.56
CA ALA A 23 -11.66 6.20 -21.04
C ALA A 23 -11.69 6.00 -19.52
N ALA A 24 -10.69 5.31 -18.99
CA ALA A 24 -10.49 5.23 -17.55
C ALA A 24 -10.34 6.65 -16.97
N VAL A 25 -11.13 6.98 -15.97
CA VAL A 25 -11.07 8.25 -15.24
C VAL A 25 -10.39 7.98 -13.90
N TRP A 26 -9.38 8.77 -13.55
CA TRP A 26 -8.74 8.73 -12.24
C TRP A 26 -9.52 9.62 -11.27
N THR A 27 -9.92 9.08 -10.12
CA THR A 27 -10.66 9.81 -9.07
C THR A 27 -9.79 9.87 -7.81
N PRO A 28 -9.06 10.97 -7.55
CA PRO A 28 -8.23 11.07 -6.36
C PRO A 28 -9.07 11.30 -5.11
N GLU A 29 -8.63 10.72 -3.99
CA GLU A 29 -9.23 10.89 -2.67
C GLU A 29 -8.15 11.22 -1.64
N THR A 30 -8.54 11.91 -0.57
CA THR A 30 -7.65 12.24 0.55
C THR A 30 -7.85 11.23 1.67
N VAL A 31 -6.78 10.50 2.00
CA VAL A 31 -6.79 9.47 3.06
C VAL A 31 -6.50 10.10 4.44
N HIS A 32 -5.60 11.09 4.47
CA HIS A 32 -5.18 11.75 5.71
C HIS A 32 -4.70 13.19 5.41
N GLU A 33 -5.02 14.14 6.29
CA GLU A 33 -4.57 15.54 6.21
C GLU A 33 -3.74 15.93 7.45
N GLN A 34 -2.41 15.95 7.32
CA GLN A 34 -1.56 16.62 8.32
C GLN A 34 -0.28 17.20 7.71
N LYS A 35 0.08 18.40 8.16
CA LYS A 35 1.07 19.31 7.53
C LYS A 35 2.54 19.04 7.90
N TYR A 36 2.83 18.07 8.77
CA TYR A 36 4.13 17.94 9.43
C TYR A 36 4.70 16.51 9.50
N PHE A 37 4.28 15.60 8.62
CA PHE A 37 4.92 14.28 8.51
C PHE A 37 5.62 14.13 7.18
N ASP A 38 6.89 13.72 7.26
CA ASP A 38 7.62 13.16 6.15
C ASP A 38 7.05 11.75 5.91
N LEU A 39 5.99 11.64 5.09
CA LEU A 39 5.27 10.40 4.69
C LEU A 39 6.16 9.50 3.81
N SER A 40 7.42 9.34 4.21
CA SER A 40 8.54 9.06 3.32
C SER A 40 8.54 7.67 2.70
N ARG A 41 7.64 6.73 3.07
CA ARG A 41 7.27 5.52 2.29
C ARG A 41 6.07 4.80 2.94
N TYR A 42 4.96 4.71 2.21
CA TYR A 42 3.71 4.01 2.55
C TYR A 42 3.54 2.72 1.74
N SER A 43 2.63 1.83 2.14
CA SER A 43 2.27 0.61 1.41
C SER A 43 0.76 0.49 1.25
N GLN A 44 0.31 -0.01 0.09
CA GLN A 44 -1.10 -0.30 -0.15
C GLN A 44 -1.32 -1.81 -0.30
N VAL A 45 -2.40 -2.31 0.27
CA VAL A 45 -2.92 -3.68 0.06
C VAL A 45 -4.39 -3.56 -0.33
N ILE A 46 -4.85 -4.38 -1.28
CA ILE A 46 -6.26 -4.45 -1.65
C ILE A 46 -6.83 -5.72 -1.02
N ASP A 47 -7.95 -5.61 -0.31
CA ASP A 47 -8.63 -6.77 0.27
C ASP A 47 -9.44 -7.56 -0.79
N ASP A 48 -10.11 -8.63 -0.37
CA ASP A 48 -10.86 -9.50 -1.29
C ASP A 48 -12.17 -8.85 -1.78
N ALA A 49 -12.63 -7.80 -1.07
CA ALA A 49 -13.77 -6.99 -1.45
C ALA A 49 -13.37 -5.83 -2.39
N GLY A 50 -12.08 -5.66 -2.66
CA GLY A 50 -11.55 -4.58 -3.51
C GLY A 50 -11.28 -3.27 -2.76
N ASN A 51 -11.37 -3.26 -1.43
CA ASN A 51 -11.13 -2.07 -0.63
C ASN A 51 -9.62 -1.83 -0.46
N PRO A 52 -9.16 -0.57 -0.57
CA PRO A 52 -7.79 -0.22 -0.30
C PRO A 52 -7.51 -0.12 1.21
N HIS A 53 -6.40 -0.72 1.62
CA HIS A 53 -5.77 -0.56 2.93
C HIS A 53 -4.42 0.10 2.74
N ILE A 54 -4.16 1.20 3.43
CA ILE A 54 -2.94 1.99 3.27
C ILE A 54 -2.23 2.09 4.62
N PHE A 55 -0.99 1.65 4.65
CA PHE A 55 -0.14 1.69 5.83
C PHE A 55 0.93 2.76 5.64
N TYR A 56 1.05 3.64 6.62
CA TYR A 56 1.95 4.79 6.56
C TYR A 56 2.40 5.18 7.96
N GLY A 57 3.45 5.99 8.06
CA GLY A 57 3.93 6.42 9.36
C GLY A 57 4.84 7.62 9.33
N GLY A 58 5.66 7.72 10.36
CA GLY A 58 6.59 8.83 10.60
C GLY A 58 6.54 9.32 12.04
N SER A 59 5.34 9.45 12.62
CA SER A 59 5.17 9.64 14.07
C SER A 59 4.84 8.33 14.78
N HIS A 60 3.94 7.56 14.20
CA HIS A 60 3.49 6.23 14.61
C HIS A 60 3.29 5.41 13.32
N LEU A 61 3.03 4.11 13.44
CA LEU A 61 2.54 3.33 12.30
C LEU A 61 1.01 3.37 12.30
N PHE A 62 0.43 3.79 11.18
CA PHE A 62 -1.01 3.94 10.97
C PHE A 62 -1.51 2.98 9.90
N HIS A 63 -2.79 2.64 10.01
CA HIS A 63 -3.56 1.91 9.01
C HIS A 63 -4.78 2.75 8.65
N GLY A 64 -4.80 3.26 7.42
CA GLY A 64 -5.95 3.92 6.81
C GLY A 64 -6.74 2.93 5.96
N TYR A 65 -8.05 2.88 6.14
CA TYR A 65 -8.94 1.98 5.41
C TYR A 65 -10.34 2.59 5.24
N MET A 66 -11.10 2.07 4.27
CA MET A 66 -12.51 2.43 4.09
C MET A 66 -13.38 1.68 5.11
N ASP A 67 -14.13 2.41 5.91
CA ASP A 67 -15.12 1.83 6.82
C ASP A 67 -16.45 1.47 6.11
N ALA A 68 -17.41 0.95 6.88
CA ALA A 68 -18.71 0.53 6.37
C ALA A 68 -19.54 1.68 5.76
N ASP A 69 -19.22 2.94 6.10
CA ASP A 69 -19.89 4.13 5.59
C ASP A 69 -19.17 4.72 4.36
N ASN A 70 -18.20 4.00 3.79
CA ASN A 70 -17.33 4.44 2.70
C ASN A 70 -16.55 5.73 3.05
N THR A 71 -16.16 5.86 4.31
CA THR A 71 -15.30 6.95 4.76
C THR A 71 -13.92 6.42 5.10
N TRP A 72 -12.89 7.21 4.78
CA TRP A 72 -11.53 6.90 5.23
C TRP A 72 -11.45 7.03 6.76
N THR A 73 -11.14 5.91 7.40
CA THR A 73 -10.88 5.80 8.83
C THR A 73 -9.42 5.41 9.05
N GLU A 74 -8.83 5.88 10.15
CA GLU A 74 -7.45 5.62 10.54
C GLU A 74 -7.42 4.94 11.92
N GLU A 75 -6.55 3.94 12.08
CA GLU A 75 -6.18 3.38 13.37
C GLU A 75 -4.66 3.36 13.57
N VAL A 76 -4.24 3.29 14.84
CA VAL A 76 -2.82 3.17 15.22
C VAL A 76 -2.45 1.69 15.31
N VAL A 77 -1.52 1.26 14.47
CA VAL A 77 -0.95 -0.10 14.47
C VAL A 77 0.16 -0.24 15.52
N ASP A 78 1.10 0.71 15.52
CA ASP A 78 2.18 0.79 16.51
C ASP A 78 2.27 2.21 17.05
N GLY A 79 1.94 2.37 18.33
CA GLY A 79 1.95 3.64 19.07
C GLY A 79 3.33 4.08 19.56
N SER A 80 4.40 3.38 19.20
CA SER A 80 5.77 3.85 19.45
C SER A 80 6.04 5.15 18.68
N SER A 81 6.80 6.07 19.27
CA SER A 81 7.16 7.31 18.58
C SER A 81 8.21 7.07 17.49
N GLN A 82 8.13 7.84 16.42
CA GLN A 82 9.08 7.84 15.29
C GLN A 82 9.25 6.47 14.63
N VAL A 83 8.15 5.74 14.45
CA VAL A 83 8.12 4.49 13.70
C VAL A 83 7.28 4.60 12.43
N GLY A 84 7.30 3.55 11.62
CA GLY A 84 6.44 3.42 10.44
C GLY A 84 7.07 3.98 9.17
N ARG A 85 8.40 3.99 9.10
CA ARG A 85 9.11 4.22 7.84
C ARG A 85 9.22 2.91 7.06
N TYR A 86 9.35 3.04 5.75
CA TYR A 86 9.73 1.95 4.84
C TYR A 86 8.72 0.80 4.82
N VAL A 87 7.45 1.17 4.93
CA VAL A 87 6.37 0.22 5.12
C VAL A 87 6.25 -0.72 3.92
N SER A 88 6.24 -2.01 4.19
CA SER A 88 5.90 -3.06 3.22
C SER A 88 4.82 -3.94 3.82
N ALA A 89 3.68 -4.04 3.13
CA ALA A 89 2.52 -4.77 3.64
C ALA A 89 1.97 -5.78 2.63
N ALA A 90 1.49 -6.90 3.18
CA ALA A 90 0.75 -7.96 2.48
C ALA A 90 -0.40 -8.46 3.38
N LYS A 91 -1.38 -9.17 2.80
CA LYS A 91 -2.55 -9.72 3.52
C LYS A 91 -2.64 -11.22 3.28
N ASP A 92 -2.83 -11.99 4.34
CA ASP A 92 -3.02 -13.44 4.26
C ASP A 92 -4.46 -13.84 3.89
N GLY A 93 -4.66 -15.13 3.65
CA GLY A 93 -5.99 -15.68 3.36
C GLY A 93 -6.97 -15.65 4.54
N ASN A 94 -6.51 -15.32 5.74
CA ASN A 94 -7.34 -15.19 6.95
C ASN A 94 -7.79 -13.75 7.20
N GLY A 95 -7.31 -12.78 6.42
CA GLY A 95 -7.62 -11.38 6.60
C GLY A 95 -6.65 -10.61 7.48
N ASN A 96 -5.53 -11.21 7.89
CA ASN A 96 -4.50 -10.53 8.65
C ASN A 96 -3.52 -9.83 7.72
N PHE A 97 -3.09 -8.65 8.12
CA PHE A 97 -2.02 -7.91 7.48
C PHE A 97 -0.69 -8.25 8.14
N HIS A 98 0.33 -8.34 7.29
CA HIS A 98 1.72 -8.57 7.64
C HIS A 98 2.50 -7.33 7.19
N ILE A 99 3.11 -6.63 8.14
CA ILE A 99 3.66 -5.29 7.91
C ILE A 99 5.10 -5.25 8.41
N LEU A 100 6.03 -5.01 7.50
CA LEU A 100 7.42 -4.70 7.81
C LEU A 100 7.62 -3.19 7.81
N TYR A 101 8.31 -2.65 8.81
CA TYR A 101 8.58 -1.23 8.95
C TYR A 101 9.84 -1.00 9.78
N SER A 102 10.36 0.23 9.82
CA SER A 102 11.49 0.59 10.68
C SER A 102 11.13 1.68 11.70
N ASP A 103 11.93 1.75 12.76
CA ASP A 103 12.03 2.94 13.60
C ASP A 103 13.05 3.95 13.04
N GLN A 104 12.98 5.18 13.57
CA GLN A 104 13.88 6.34 13.36
C GLN A 104 13.67 7.22 12.10
N LEU A 105 13.94 8.52 12.29
CA LEU A 105 14.04 9.55 11.24
C LEU A 105 15.45 9.54 10.60
N GLU A 106 15.52 9.58 9.25
CA GLU A 106 16.78 9.72 8.48
C GLU A 106 17.62 10.97 8.86
N THR A 107 17.07 11.88 9.67
CA THR A 107 17.60 13.24 9.89
C THR A 107 18.27 13.48 11.24
N ILE A 108 18.28 12.50 12.16
CA ILE A 108 19.09 12.63 13.38
C ILE A 108 20.47 12.05 13.08
N PRO A 109 21.58 12.83 13.11
CA PRO A 109 22.90 12.23 13.03
C PRO A 109 23.01 11.17 14.15
N TYR A 110 23.71 10.07 13.89
CA TYR A 110 23.90 8.91 14.80
C TYR A 110 24.48 9.24 16.19
N THR A 111 24.54 10.51 16.56
CA THR A 111 25.13 11.09 17.77
C THR A 111 24.51 10.60 19.08
N ASN A 112 23.40 9.86 19.05
CA ASN A 112 22.79 9.26 20.24
C ASN A 112 22.94 7.72 20.34
N GLY A 113 23.63 7.06 19.40
CA GLY A 113 23.86 5.61 19.47
C GLY A 113 22.60 4.74 19.29
N HIS A 114 21.49 5.31 18.82
CA HIS A 114 20.33 4.53 18.40
C HIS A 114 20.57 4.00 16.98
N VAL A 115 20.42 2.69 16.81
CA VAL A 115 20.54 2.00 15.53
C VAL A 115 19.12 1.60 15.12
N PRO A 116 18.67 1.95 13.91
CA PRO A 116 17.30 1.67 13.51
C PRO A 116 17.07 0.16 13.42
N GLY A 117 15.99 -0.30 14.05
CA GLY A 117 15.52 -1.67 14.01
C GLY A 117 14.45 -1.86 12.94
N ILE A 118 14.49 -3.04 12.30
CA ILE A 118 13.36 -3.53 11.51
C ILE A 118 12.34 -4.15 12.48
N LYS A 119 11.11 -3.66 12.40
CA LYS A 119 9.96 -4.11 13.17
C LYS A 119 8.95 -4.78 12.25
N TYR A 120 8.16 -5.67 12.84
CA TYR A 120 7.12 -6.42 12.16
C TYR A 120 5.82 -6.32 12.95
N ALA A 121 4.73 -5.95 12.27
CA ALA A 121 3.39 -5.95 12.83
C ALA A 121 2.55 -6.99 12.10
N TYR A 122 1.72 -7.70 12.86
CA TYR A 122 0.82 -8.72 12.34
C TYR A 122 -0.54 -8.64 13.01
N GLY A 123 -1.60 -8.73 12.21
CA GLY A 123 -2.96 -8.76 12.70
C GLY A 123 -3.93 -7.98 11.84
N ASN A 124 -5.05 -7.57 12.41
CA ASN A 124 -6.11 -6.83 11.72
C ASN A 124 -6.71 -5.78 12.66
N SER A 125 -7.74 -5.06 12.22
CA SER A 125 -8.23 -3.87 12.90
C SER A 125 -8.47 -4.06 14.41
N ASN A 126 -7.84 -3.18 15.19
CA ASN A 126 -7.81 -3.17 16.65
C ASN A 126 -7.18 -4.42 17.30
N SER A 127 -6.47 -5.26 16.54
CA SER A 127 -5.80 -6.47 17.04
C SER A 127 -4.44 -6.64 16.36
N TRP A 128 -3.43 -5.93 16.89
CA TRP A 128 -2.07 -5.91 16.35
C TRP A 128 -1.08 -6.54 17.33
N THR A 129 -0.22 -7.42 16.81
CA THR A 129 0.96 -7.94 17.50
C THR A 129 2.20 -7.31 16.88
N ILE A 130 3.10 -6.80 17.72
CA ILE A 130 4.37 -6.18 17.29
C ILE A 130 5.54 -7.07 17.71
N GLU A 131 6.41 -7.37 16.75
CA GLU A 131 7.64 -8.12 16.93
C GLU A 131 8.84 -7.25 16.53
N THR A 132 9.92 -7.37 17.30
CA THR A 132 11.24 -6.87 16.86
C THR A 132 11.92 -8.00 16.12
N THR A 133 12.32 -7.76 14.87
CA THR A 133 12.99 -8.81 14.10
C THR A 133 14.36 -9.11 14.72
N PRO A 134 14.85 -10.37 14.66
CA PRO A 134 16.19 -10.71 15.14
C PRO A 134 17.29 -10.23 14.17
N ILE A 135 16.92 -9.55 13.07
CA ILE A 135 17.87 -9.00 12.12
C ILE A 135 18.66 -7.93 12.88
N PRO A 136 20.00 -8.04 12.93
CA PRO A 136 20.79 -7.10 13.69
C PRO A 136 20.44 -5.68 13.22
N PRO A 137 20.13 -4.77 14.15
CA PRO A 137 19.89 -3.39 13.80
C PRO A 137 21.18 -2.89 13.15
N ASP A 138 21.09 -2.42 11.91
CA ASP A 138 22.22 -1.86 11.18
C ASP A 138 21.85 -0.48 10.65
N GLU A 139 22.87 0.36 10.62
CA GLU A 139 22.94 1.71 10.10
C GLU A 139 22.32 1.87 8.69
N PHE A 140 22.29 0.79 7.88
CA PHE A 140 21.85 0.83 6.49
C PHE A 140 20.97 -0.33 6.02
N VAL A 141 19.98 -0.75 6.81
CA VAL A 141 18.83 -1.47 6.22
C VAL A 141 18.00 -0.49 5.40
N ARG A 142 18.47 -0.19 4.18
CA ARG A 142 17.67 0.51 3.18
C ARG A 142 16.90 -0.55 2.41
N THR A 143 15.61 -0.75 2.74
CA THR A 143 14.69 -1.17 1.68
C THR A 143 14.73 -0.03 0.67
N HIS A 144 15.34 -0.26 -0.49
CA HIS A 144 15.61 0.80 -1.45
C HIS A 144 14.29 1.43 -1.90
N SER A 145 13.99 2.59 -1.31
CA SER A 145 13.62 3.89 -1.91
C SER A 145 12.85 3.91 -3.24
N GLY A 146 11.98 2.93 -3.49
CA GLY A 146 11.13 2.89 -4.68
C GLY A 146 9.64 2.75 -4.43
N GLY A 147 9.18 2.58 -3.18
CA GLY A 147 7.75 2.36 -2.91
C GLY A 147 7.20 1.03 -3.47
N HIS A 148 8.08 0.14 -3.93
CA HIS A 148 7.68 -1.20 -4.37
C HIS A 148 7.56 -2.12 -3.16
N LYS A 149 6.51 -2.95 -3.13
CA LYS A 149 6.37 -4.08 -2.21
C LYS A 149 7.63 -4.94 -2.28
N SER A 150 8.53 -4.81 -1.31
CA SER A 150 9.69 -5.69 -1.15
C SER A 150 9.39 -6.83 -0.18
N ALA A 151 8.12 -7.00 0.16
CA ALA A 151 7.61 -8.09 0.95
C ALA A 151 6.29 -8.60 0.36
N ASP A 152 6.09 -9.91 0.45
CA ASP A 152 4.89 -10.60 -0.03
C ASP A 152 4.68 -11.90 0.75
N LEU A 153 3.52 -12.51 0.59
CA LEU A 153 3.19 -13.80 1.19
C LEU A 153 3.31 -14.91 0.16
N ASP A 154 3.84 -16.07 0.58
CA ASP A 154 3.74 -17.28 -0.24
C ASP A 154 2.34 -17.91 -0.13
N SER A 155 2.09 -18.98 -0.90
CA SER A 155 0.81 -19.70 -0.87
C SER A 155 0.49 -20.37 0.47
N SER A 156 1.48 -20.47 1.37
CA SER A 156 1.33 -21.04 2.71
C SER A 156 1.05 -19.95 3.76
N GLY A 157 1.14 -18.67 3.38
CA GLY A 157 0.99 -17.53 4.27
C GLY A 157 2.30 -17.08 4.92
N ASN A 158 3.45 -17.64 4.56
CA ASN A 158 4.73 -17.19 5.11
C ASN A 158 5.07 -15.82 4.55
N PHE A 159 5.59 -14.92 5.39
CA PHE A 159 5.92 -13.56 4.98
C PHE A 159 7.38 -13.50 4.51
N HIS A 160 7.58 -13.23 3.22
CA HIS A 160 8.88 -13.09 2.59
C HIS A 160 9.22 -11.61 2.45
N PHE A 161 10.48 -11.25 2.68
CA PHE A 161 10.96 -9.91 2.37
C PHE A 161 12.44 -9.91 1.98
N ALA A 162 12.84 -8.91 1.20
CA ALA A 162 14.23 -8.68 0.84
C ALA A 162 14.75 -7.38 1.48
N TYR A 163 16.01 -7.39 1.91
CA TYR A 163 16.68 -6.24 2.50
C TYR A 163 18.15 -6.20 2.12
N ILE A 164 18.75 -5.01 2.18
CA ILE A 164 20.18 -4.83 1.91
C ILE A 164 20.90 -4.53 3.22
N HIS A 165 22.05 -5.17 3.42
CA HIS A 165 22.96 -4.93 4.55
C HIS A 165 24.41 -5.03 4.04
N GLU A 166 25.24 -4.04 4.36
CA GLU A 166 26.65 -3.95 3.92
C GLU A 166 26.86 -4.28 2.43
N ALA A 167 26.03 -3.69 1.56
CA ALA A 167 26.03 -3.92 0.11
C ALA A 167 25.67 -5.36 -0.36
N THR A 168 25.19 -6.21 0.54
CA THR A 168 24.68 -7.55 0.25
C THR A 168 23.15 -7.54 0.28
N LEU A 169 22.52 -8.16 -0.73
CA LEU A 169 21.08 -8.39 -0.77
C LEU A 169 20.73 -9.70 -0.06
N TYR A 170 19.88 -9.62 0.95
CA TYR A 170 19.36 -10.74 1.73
C TYR A 170 17.89 -10.96 1.42
N HIS A 171 17.47 -12.22 1.55
CA HIS A 171 16.08 -12.63 1.60
C HIS A 171 15.82 -13.27 2.97
N ALA A 172 14.69 -12.93 3.57
CA ALA A 172 14.23 -13.49 4.83
C ALA A 172 12.78 -13.98 4.71
N VAL A 173 12.44 -14.95 5.55
CA VAL A 173 11.10 -15.53 5.67
C VAL A 173 10.71 -15.55 7.14
N ARG A 174 9.48 -15.15 7.42
CA ARG A 174 8.82 -15.40 8.70
C ARG A 174 7.73 -16.44 8.48
N ASP A 175 7.90 -17.59 9.09
CA ASP A 175 6.87 -18.63 9.13
C ASP A 175 5.68 -18.15 9.98
N THR A 176 4.45 -18.46 9.57
CA THR A 176 3.23 -18.14 10.31
C THR A 176 2.79 -19.22 11.27
#